data_AF-A0A858SRF5-F1
#
_entry.id   AF-A0A858SRF5-F1
#
_cell.length_a   1.000
_cell.length_b   1.000
_cell.length_c   1.000
_cell.angle_alpha   90.00
_cell.angle_beta   90.00
_cell.angle_gamma   90.00
#
_symmetry.space_group_name_H-M   'P 1'
#
loop_
_entity.id
_entity.type
_entity.pdbx_description
1 polymer ?
#
loop_
_entity_poly.entity_id
_entity_poly.type
_entity_poly.pdbx_seq_one_letter_code
_entity_poly.pdbx_strand_id
1 'polypeptide(L)'
;MVLRVSICVLSVALVAGCSETISSEDALRKHGYSETYVTGYHDGCQSGNRAGGDTFSQRARDEAAYGGVSDYRTGWDYGFVTCRDAEARELAIARAVGAGIAASSTSGSDGIDAQKMLDGIDTSAIQAAGW
;
A
#
# COMPACT_ATOMS: atom_id res chain seq x y z
N MET A 1 2.55 -33.58 18.11
CA MET A 1 3.48 -32.47 17.79
C MET A 1 2.82 -31.43 16.88
N VAL A 2 2.07 -31.87 15.86
CA VAL A 2 1.37 -31.02 14.88
C VAL A 2 0.35 -30.04 15.49
N LEU A 3 -0.41 -30.48 16.51
CA LEU A 3 -1.42 -29.65 17.19
C LEU A 3 -0.82 -28.43 17.92
N ARG A 4 0.41 -28.56 18.44
CA ARG A 4 1.13 -27.46 19.12
C ARG A 4 1.66 -26.44 18.11
N VAL A 5 2.07 -26.89 16.93
CA VAL A 5 2.51 -26.00 15.85
C VAL A 5 1.35 -25.19 15.29
N SER A 6 0.18 -25.81 15.07
CA SER A 6 -1.02 -25.09 14.61
C SER A 6 -1.49 -24.01 15.59
N ILE A 7 -1.42 -24.28 16.90
CA ILE A 7 -1.78 -23.29 17.93
C ILE A 7 -0.77 -22.13 17.96
N CYS A 8 0.52 -22.39 17.83
CA CYS A 8 1.54 -21.35 17.76
C CYS A 8 1.38 -20.46 16.51
N VAL A 9 1.12 -21.06 15.34
CA VAL A 9 0.90 -20.32 14.09
C VAL A 9 -0.36 -19.44 14.17
N LEU A 10 -1.44 -19.94 14.78
CA LEU A 10 -2.68 -19.19 14.96
C LEU A 10 -2.52 -18.03 15.97
N SER A 11 -1.69 -18.23 17.00
CA SER A 11 -1.39 -17.20 18.01
C SER A 11 -0.59 -16.04 17.44
N VAL A 12 0.37 -16.31 16.55
CA VAL A 12 1.17 -15.27 15.87
C VAL A 12 0.30 -14.45 14.90
N ALA A 13 -0.65 -15.09 14.22
CA ALA A 13 -1.58 -14.40 13.32
C ALA A 13 -2.54 -13.43 14.06
N LEU A 14 -2.92 -13.74 15.31
CA LEU A 14 -3.82 -12.91 16.11
C LEU A 14 -3.15 -11.65 16.69
N VAL A 15 -1.83 -11.64 16.89
CA VAL A 15 -1.11 -10.50 17.46
C VAL A 15 -0.66 -9.48 16.39
N ALA A 16 -0.67 -9.87 15.10
CA ALA A 16 -0.38 -8.95 14.00
C ALA A 16 -1.44 -7.85 13.79
N GLY A 17 -2.60 -7.92 14.47
CA GLY A 17 -3.69 -6.94 14.35
C GLY A 17 -3.59 -5.72 15.27
N CYS A 18 -2.63 -5.68 16.20
CA CYS A 18 -2.44 -4.55 17.12
C CYS A 18 -1.37 -3.57 16.60
N SER A 19 -1.45 -3.14 15.35
CA SER A 19 -0.78 -1.92 14.93
C SER A 19 -1.66 -0.75 15.38
N GLU A 20 -1.38 -0.19 16.55
CA GLU A 20 -1.80 1.19 16.85
C GLU A 20 -1.21 2.06 15.74
N THR A 21 -2.03 2.38 14.73
CA THR A 21 -1.72 3.36 13.71
C THR A 21 -1.72 4.72 14.39
N ILE A 22 -0.63 5.04 15.10
CA ILE A 22 -0.35 6.42 15.45
C ILE A 22 -0.32 7.14 14.10
N SER A 23 -1.31 8.00 13.86
CA SER A 23 -1.31 8.83 12.66
C SER A 23 0.00 9.60 12.66
N SER A 24 0.65 9.72 11.50
CA SER A 24 1.90 10.47 11.37
C SER A 24 1.74 11.89 11.94
N GLU A 25 0.54 12.46 11.79
CA GLU A 25 0.16 13.76 12.35
C GLU A 25 0.15 13.78 13.88
N ASP A 26 -0.35 12.72 14.53
CA ASP A 26 -0.35 12.60 16.00
C ASP A 26 1.07 12.47 16.55
N ALA A 27 1.95 11.75 15.83
CA ALA A 27 3.36 11.69 16.18
C ALA A 27 4.00 13.09 16.09
N LEU A 28 3.76 13.81 15.00
CA LEU A 28 4.27 15.18 14.82
C LEU A 28 3.75 16.12 15.93
N ARG A 29 2.46 16.07 16.26
CA ARG A 29 1.90 16.85 17.39
C ARG A 29 2.59 16.52 18.72
N LYS A 30 2.79 15.23 19.02
CA LYS A 30 3.50 14.77 20.23
C LYS A 30 4.96 15.21 20.28
N HIS A 31 5.61 15.33 19.12
CA HIS A 31 6.98 15.82 19.01
C HIS A 31 7.10 17.36 19.07
N GLY A 32 5.98 18.09 19.21
CA GLY A 32 5.97 19.54 19.39
C GLY A 32 6.05 20.33 18.08
N TYR A 33 5.75 19.72 16.93
CA TYR A 33 5.62 20.46 15.67
C TYR A 33 4.39 21.38 15.72
N SER A 34 4.48 22.54 15.04
CA SER A 34 3.38 23.49 14.98
C SER A 34 2.17 22.91 14.25
N GLU A 35 0.97 23.37 14.59
CA GLU A 35 -0.25 22.98 13.87
C GLU A 35 -0.13 23.25 12.37
N THR A 36 0.50 24.38 12.00
CA THR A 36 0.70 24.76 10.60
C THR A 36 1.64 23.80 9.87
N TYR A 37 2.69 23.30 10.53
CA TYR A 37 3.52 22.23 10.00
C TYR A 37 2.72 20.95 9.79
N VAL A 38 1.89 20.56 10.78
CA VAL A 38 1.08 19.33 10.70
C VAL A 38 0.05 19.42 9.57
N THR A 39 -0.63 20.57 9.41
CA THR A 39 -1.53 20.82 8.27
C THR A 39 -0.77 20.74 6.94
N GLY A 40 0.41 21.37 6.86
CA GLY A 40 1.27 21.27 5.68
C GLY A 40 1.60 19.81 5.37
N TYR A 41 2.01 19.03 6.37
CA TYR A 41 2.34 17.61 6.24
C TYR A 41 1.16 16.78 5.73
N HIS A 42 -0.05 17.02 6.26
CA HIS A 42 -1.27 16.37 5.80
C HIS A 42 -1.53 16.61 4.31
N ASP A 43 -1.54 17.89 3.89
CA ASP A 43 -1.77 18.30 2.51
C ASP A 43 -0.69 17.76 1.56
N GLY A 44 0.57 17.83 2.02
CA GLY A 44 1.72 17.26 1.34
C GLY A 44 1.54 15.77 1.10
N CYS A 45 1.13 15.01 2.12
CA CYS A 45 0.95 13.57 2.03
C CYS A 45 -0.14 13.19 1.02
N GLN A 46 -1.31 13.86 0.99
CA GLN A 46 -2.33 13.61 -0.04
C GLN A 46 -1.79 13.87 -1.46
N SER A 47 -1.07 14.98 -1.65
CA SER A 47 -0.42 15.30 -2.92
C SER A 47 0.64 14.26 -3.31
N GLY A 48 1.40 13.76 -2.32
CA GLY A 48 2.43 12.74 -2.46
C GLY A 48 1.84 11.39 -2.88
N ASN A 49 0.77 10.94 -2.22
CA ASN A 49 0.07 9.69 -2.55
C ASN A 49 -0.37 9.68 -4.02
N ARG A 50 -1.00 10.78 -4.45
CA ARG A 50 -1.40 10.94 -5.85
C ARG A 50 -0.22 10.87 -6.82
N ALA A 51 0.91 11.46 -6.45
CA ALA A 51 2.13 11.41 -7.25
C ALA A 51 2.81 10.04 -7.24
N GLY A 52 2.62 9.26 -6.17
CA GLY A 52 3.15 7.90 -6.01
C GLY A 52 2.37 6.82 -6.74
N GLY A 53 1.11 7.10 -7.11
CA GLY A 53 0.29 6.21 -7.95
C GLY A 53 -1.13 6.00 -7.44
N ASP A 54 -1.49 6.55 -6.28
CA ASP A 54 -2.87 6.47 -5.77
C ASP A 54 -3.81 7.34 -6.62
N THR A 55 -4.77 6.68 -7.27
CA THR A 55 -5.77 7.34 -8.12
C THR A 55 -6.88 8.03 -7.35
N PHE A 56 -7.07 7.70 -6.07
CA PHE A 56 -8.13 8.26 -5.22
C PHE A 56 -7.68 9.52 -4.48
N SER A 57 -6.38 9.65 -4.22
CA SER A 57 -5.81 10.85 -3.60
C SER A 57 -5.90 12.08 -4.49
N GLN A 58 -6.11 13.24 -3.87
CA GLN A 58 -6.19 14.53 -4.53
C GLN A 58 -4.91 15.35 -4.30
N ARG A 59 -4.62 16.27 -5.22
CA ARG A 59 -3.58 17.28 -4.98
C ARG A 59 -4.14 18.29 -3.97
N ALA A 60 -3.58 18.30 -2.77
CA ALA A 60 -3.84 19.29 -1.73
C ALA A 60 -2.59 20.14 -1.52
N ARG A 61 -2.64 21.42 -1.90
CA ARG A 61 -1.65 22.43 -1.55
C ARG A 61 -2.32 23.79 -1.52
N ASP A 62 -2.31 24.46 -0.37
CA ASP A 62 -2.66 25.85 -0.25
C ASP A 62 -1.48 26.70 -0.78
N GLU A 63 -1.64 27.27 -1.97
CA GLU A 63 -0.58 28.06 -2.63
C GLU A 63 -0.22 29.34 -1.85
N ALA A 64 -1.19 29.96 -1.16
CA ALA A 64 -0.92 31.15 -0.37
C ALA A 64 -0.11 30.79 0.89
N ALA A 65 -0.49 29.72 1.59
CA ALA A 65 0.25 29.23 2.74
C ALA A 65 1.64 28.69 2.33
N TYR A 66 1.75 28.00 1.20
CA TYR A 66 3.03 27.49 0.69
C TYR A 66 4.01 28.62 0.34
N GLY A 67 3.50 29.73 -0.22
CA GLY A 67 4.29 30.92 -0.50
C GLY A 67 4.65 31.73 0.76
N GLY A 68 3.71 31.85 1.70
CA GLY A 68 3.78 32.82 2.80
C GLY A 68 4.12 32.27 4.18
N VAL A 69 3.99 30.96 4.42
CA VAL A 69 4.12 30.34 5.75
C VAL A 69 5.16 29.23 5.72
N SER A 70 6.33 29.52 6.32
CA SER A 70 7.50 28.62 6.27
C SER A 70 7.21 27.23 6.85
N ASP A 71 6.49 27.17 7.98
CA ASP A 71 6.14 25.91 8.63
C ASP A 71 5.23 25.04 7.76
N TYR A 72 4.20 25.65 7.15
CA TYR A 72 3.32 24.96 6.22
C TYR A 72 4.10 24.39 5.05
N ARG A 73 4.94 25.20 4.40
CA ARG A 73 5.76 24.77 3.27
C ARG A 73 6.67 23.60 3.65
N THR A 74 7.35 23.70 4.78
CA THR A 74 8.26 22.66 5.25
C THR A 74 7.51 21.36 5.55
N GLY A 75 6.37 21.45 6.23
CA GLY A 75 5.49 20.31 6.47
C GLY A 75 5.05 19.68 5.16
N TRP A 76 4.59 20.49 4.20
CA TRP A 76 4.12 20.04 2.89
C TRP A 76 5.20 19.29 2.11
N ASP A 77 6.42 19.85 2.03
CA ASP A 77 7.53 19.21 1.33
C ASP A 77 7.88 17.85 1.96
N TYR A 78 7.90 17.77 3.29
CA TYR A 78 8.16 16.53 4.01
C TYR A 78 7.06 15.48 3.80
N GLY A 79 5.79 15.88 3.93
CA GLY A 79 4.65 14.99 3.71
C GLY A 79 4.60 14.46 2.29
N PHE A 80 4.86 15.33 1.30
CA PHE A 80 4.86 14.98 -0.12
C PHE A 80 5.87 13.87 -0.44
N VAL A 81 7.13 14.05 -0.05
CA VAL A 81 8.18 13.07 -0.33
C VAL A 81 7.91 11.76 0.42
N THR A 82 7.54 11.84 1.69
CA THR A 82 7.31 10.66 2.55
C THR A 82 6.24 9.75 1.96
N CYS A 83 5.09 10.32 1.60
CA CYS A 83 3.95 9.53 1.16
C CYS A 83 4.05 9.10 -0.32
N ARG A 84 4.67 9.92 -1.18
CA ARG A 84 5.01 9.50 -2.56
C ARG A 84 5.91 8.26 -2.56
N ASP A 85 6.96 8.26 -1.74
CA ASP A 85 7.92 7.17 -1.71
C ASP A 85 7.34 5.90 -1.07
N ALA A 86 6.45 6.06 -0.08
CA ALA A 86 5.67 4.95 0.47
C ALA A 86 4.81 4.29 -0.61
N GLU A 87 3.97 5.05 -1.32
CA GLU A 87 3.13 4.53 -2.41
C GLU A 87 3.94 3.89 -3.54
N ALA A 88 5.02 4.55 -3.97
CA ALA A 88 5.91 4.01 -5.00
C ALA A 88 6.54 2.69 -4.57
N ARG A 89 6.88 2.55 -3.28
CA ARG A 89 7.43 1.31 -2.70
C ARG A 89 6.39 0.21 -2.63
N GLU A 90 5.18 0.50 -2.19
CA GLU A 90 4.09 -0.48 -2.15
C GLU A 90 3.84 -1.06 -3.54
N LEU A 91 3.81 -0.20 -4.56
CA LEU A 91 3.63 -0.62 -5.94
C LEU A 91 4.83 -1.44 -6.46
N ALA A 92 6.06 -1.12 -6.03
CA ALA A 92 7.24 -1.91 -6.35
C ALA A 92 7.20 -3.31 -5.70
N ILE A 93 6.75 -3.41 -4.44
CA ILE A 93 6.57 -4.68 -3.74
C ILE A 93 5.49 -5.51 -4.42
N ALA A 94 4.33 -4.91 -4.72
CA ALA A 94 3.24 -5.60 -5.41
C ALA A 94 3.69 -6.15 -6.77
N ARG A 95 4.45 -5.37 -7.54
CA ARG A 95 5.05 -5.82 -8.80
C ARG A 95 6.06 -6.96 -8.59
N ALA A 96 6.92 -6.87 -7.59
CA ALA A 96 7.89 -7.91 -7.29
C ALA A 96 7.21 -9.24 -6.88
N VAL A 97 6.17 -9.16 -6.06
CA VAL A 97 5.36 -10.33 -5.67
C VAL A 97 4.65 -10.91 -6.89
N GLY A 98 4.01 -10.07 -7.71
CA GLY A 98 3.35 -10.51 -8.94
C GLY A 98 4.31 -11.16 -9.94
N ALA A 99 5.51 -10.58 -10.13
CA ALA A 99 6.56 -11.16 -10.96
C ALA A 99 7.10 -12.47 -10.38
N GLY A 100 7.24 -12.57 -9.06
CA GLY A 100 7.64 -13.80 -8.38
C GLY A 100 6.63 -14.94 -8.60
N ILE A 101 5.33 -14.63 -8.49
CA ILE A 101 4.24 -15.58 -8.77
C ILE A 101 4.21 -15.98 -10.25
N ALA A 102 4.42 -15.03 -11.18
CA ALA A 102 4.47 -15.32 -12.60
C ALA A 102 5.71 -16.16 -12.98
N ALA A 103 6.87 -15.87 -12.38
CA ALA A 103 8.10 -16.62 -12.59
C ALA A 103 7.97 -18.06 -12.07
N SER A 104 7.36 -18.27 -10.89
CA SER A 104 7.06 -19.61 -10.38
C SER A 104 5.99 -20.34 -11.20
N SER A 105 5.10 -19.61 -11.87
CA SER A 105 4.17 -20.17 -12.86
C SER A 105 4.88 -20.63 -14.14
N THR A 106 5.98 -19.98 -14.55
CA THR A 106 6.78 -20.39 -15.73
C THR A 106 7.82 -21.47 -15.45
N SER A 107 8.23 -21.65 -14.20
CA SER A 107 9.06 -22.80 -13.79
C SER A 107 8.17 -24.03 -13.54
N GLY A 108 7.51 -24.51 -14.60
CA GLY A 108 6.93 -25.83 -14.65
C GLY A 108 8.03 -26.89 -14.75
N SER A 109 8.72 -27.19 -13.63
CA SER A 109 9.54 -28.40 -13.50
C SER A 109 8.77 -29.58 -12.91
N ASP A 110 7.53 -29.36 -12.46
CA ASP A 110 6.82 -30.30 -11.58
C ASP A 110 5.64 -31.02 -12.26
N GLY A 111 5.45 -30.82 -13.58
CA GLY A 111 4.45 -31.56 -14.36
C GLY A 111 2.98 -31.23 -14.02
N ILE A 112 2.72 -30.11 -13.34
CA ILE A 112 1.36 -29.61 -13.11
C ILE A 112 0.97 -28.75 -14.32
N ASP A 113 0.38 -29.39 -15.32
CA ASP A 113 -0.22 -28.68 -16.45
C ASP A 113 -1.52 -27.99 -15.98
N ALA A 114 -1.46 -26.69 -15.74
CA ALA A 114 -2.63 -25.88 -15.36
C ALA A 114 -3.80 -26.05 -16.34
N GLN A 115 -3.50 -26.33 -17.60
CA GLN A 115 -4.48 -26.61 -18.65
C GLN A 115 -5.29 -27.91 -18.37
N LYS A 116 -4.69 -28.90 -17.72
CA LYS A 116 -5.33 -30.17 -17.34
C LYS A 116 -6.30 -30.02 -16.15
N MET A 117 -6.10 -28.98 -15.32
CA MET A 117 -7.04 -28.64 -14.25
C MET A 117 -8.31 -27.94 -14.79
N LEU A 118 -8.24 -27.38 -16.00
CA LEU A 118 -9.35 -26.67 -16.65
C LEU A 118 -10.20 -27.60 -17.53
N ASP A 119 -9.68 -28.77 -17.92
CA ASP A 119 -10.31 -29.72 -18.84
C ASP A 119 -11.60 -30.38 -18.31
N GLY A 120 -11.89 -30.20 -17.01
CA GLY A 120 -13.11 -30.71 -16.35
C GLY A 120 -14.10 -29.63 -15.90
N ILE A 121 -13.83 -28.36 -16.21
CA ILE A 121 -14.69 -27.23 -15.80
C ILE A 121 -15.56 -26.85 -16.99
N ASP A 122 -16.89 -26.86 -16.80
CA ASP A 122 -17.85 -26.47 -17.83
C ASP A 122 -17.81 -24.94 -18.05
N THR A 123 -16.92 -24.50 -18.95
CA THR A 123 -16.74 -23.08 -19.30
C THR A 123 -17.78 -22.57 -20.29
N SER A 124 -18.76 -23.38 -20.67
CA SER A 124 -19.80 -23.04 -21.66
C SER A 124 -20.59 -21.79 -21.24
N ALA A 125 -20.79 -21.60 -19.93
CA ALA A 125 -21.47 -20.44 -19.38
C ALA A 125 -20.71 -19.11 -19.57
N ILE A 126 -19.37 -19.16 -19.61
CA ILE A 126 -18.52 -17.97 -19.81
C ILE A 126 -18.44 -17.63 -21.30
N GLN A 127 -18.37 -18.63 -22.16
CA GLN A 127 -18.29 -18.45 -23.61
C GLN A 127 -19.61 -17.92 -24.21
N ALA A 128 -20.76 -18.25 -23.59
CA ALA A 128 -22.05 -17.67 -23.92
C ALA A 128 -22.21 -16.20 -23.46
N ALA A 129 -21.38 -15.74 -22.51
CA ALA A 129 -21.45 -14.39 -21.95
C ALA A 129 -20.72 -13.32 -22.78
N GLY A 130 -20.00 -13.71 -23.85
CA GLY A 130 -19.60 -12.82 -24.95
C GLY A 130 -18.90 -11.52 -24.54
N TRP A 131 -17.73 -11.63 -23.92
CA TRP A 131 -16.70 -10.59 -23.93
C TRP A 131 -15.50 -11.11 -24.72
#